data_AF-A0A1N6WRJ2-F1
#
_entry.id   AF-A0A1N6WRJ2-F1
#
_cell.length_a   1.000
_cell.length_b   1.000
_cell.length_c   1.000
_cell.angle_alpha   90.00
_cell.angle_beta   90.00
_cell.angle_gamma   90.00
#
_symmetry.space_group_name_H-M   'P 1'
#
loop_
_entity.id
_entity.type
_entity.pdbx_description
1 polymer ?
#
loop_
_entity_poly.entity_id
_entity_poly.type
_entity_poly.pdbx_seq_one_letter_code
_entity_poly.pdbx_strand_id
1 'polypeptide(L)'
;MKPYASLAVRICVLAATFAVAGGARAQDGITVYNAQHASLTQAWADGFTKETGIKVTLRKGSDTELANQIVQEGAASPADVFVTENSPAMVLVEKAGLFAQLPKDILDQVPARFRPASGRWTGVAARSTVFAYDKRKLKEADLPGSMLDLADAKWKGRWAASPSGADFQAIVGALLVLKGEPTTAGWLKAMKANSSAYRGNSVAMKAVNAGEVEGAVIYHYYYFGDQAKTGENSGNVGLHYFRGRIPAPSSAPPARACWSPASTRSRPRPS
;
A
#
# COMPACT_ATOMS: atom_id res chain seq x y z
N MET A 1 29.99 66.07 -47.59
CA MET A 1 29.84 64.72 -48.18
C MET A 1 28.44 64.58 -48.74
N LYS A 2 28.30 64.48 -50.07
CA LYS A 2 27.12 63.88 -50.76
C LYS A 2 27.38 62.35 -50.85
N PRO A 3 26.43 61.43 -51.12
CA PRO A 3 25.18 61.64 -51.86
C PRO A 3 23.90 60.87 -51.39
N TYR A 4 22.77 61.36 -51.93
CA TYR A 4 21.58 60.69 -52.46
C TYR A 4 21.38 59.17 -52.23
N ALA A 5 20.17 58.75 -51.86
CA ALA A 5 19.26 58.04 -52.78
C ALA A 5 17.94 57.58 -52.13
N SER A 6 16.89 57.81 -52.92
CA SER A 6 15.48 57.47 -52.85
C SER A 6 15.08 56.02 -52.50
N LEU A 7 13.77 55.91 -52.22
CA LEU A 7 12.83 54.89 -52.74
C LEU A 7 12.55 53.66 -51.86
N ALA A 8 11.31 53.54 -51.38
CA ALA A 8 10.31 52.59 -51.88
C ALA A 8 9.24 52.25 -50.82
N VAL A 9 7.98 52.57 -51.16
CA VAL A 9 6.79 51.99 -50.54
C VAL A 9 6.72 50.50 -50.92
N ARG A 10 6.52 49.61 -49.94
CA ARG A 10 6.00 48.26 -50.17
C ARG A 10 4.94 47.92 -49.12
N ILE A 11 3.69 47.88 -49.59
CA ILE A 11 2.58 47.17 -48.96
C ILE A 11 2.81 45.67 -49.22
N CYS A 12 2.76 44.82 -48.18
CA CYS A 12 2.56 43.38 -48.35
C CYS A 12 1.89 42.74 -47.12
N VAL A 13 0.61 42.39 -47.31
CA VAL A 13 -0.02 41.09 -47.05
C VAL A 13 0.08 40.46 -45.64
N LEU A 14 -1.09 40.48 -44.97
CA LEU A 14 -1.78 39.37 -44.29
C LEU A 14 -0.92 38.22 -43.72
N ALA A 15 -0.70 38.25 -42.40
CA ALA A 15 -0.27 37.07 -41.63
C ALA A 15 -1.47 36.47 -40.88
N ALA A 16 -2.15 35.52 -41.51
CA ALA A 16 -3.02 34.57 -40.83
C ALA A 16 -2.17 33.69 -39.91
N THR A 17 -2.13 34.02 -38.62
CA THR A 17 -1.44 33.18 -37.63
C THR A 17 -2.40 32.09 -37.17
N PHE A 18 -2.01 30.86 -37.52
CA PHE A 18 -2.62 29.59 -37.13
C PHE A 18 -3.06 29.58 -35.66
N ALA A 19 -4.36 29.42 -35.45
CA ALA A 19 -4.86 28.82 -34.22
C ALA A 19 -4.40 27.36 -34.20
N VAL A 20 -3.27 27.09 -33.52
CA VAL A 20 -2.94 25.74 -33.08
C VAL A 20 -3.96 25.38 -32.02
N ALA A 21 -5.03 24.72 -32.45
CA ALA A 21 -5.87 23.94 -31.56
C ALA A 21 -4.96 22.96 -30.83
N GLY A 22 -4.79 23.17 -29.52
CA GLY A 22 -4.17 22.21 -28.61
C GLY A 22 -5.04 20.96 -28.56
N GLY A 23 -4.84 20.06 -29.53
CA GLY A 23 -5.38 18.72 -29.49
C GLY A 23 -4.88 18.03 -28.24
N ALA A 24 -5.82 17.68 -27.36
CA ALA A 24 -5.56 16.91 -26.16
C ALA A 24 -4.73 15.67 -26.51
N ARG A 25 -3.54 15.54 -25.92
CA ARG A 25 -2.75 14.31 -25.95
C ARG A 25 -3.44 13.25 -25.09
N ALA A 26 -4.48 12.64 -25.63
CA ALA A 26 -5.15 11.48 -25.05
C ALA A 26 -4.50 10.14 -25.45
N GLN A 27 -3.24 10.15 -25.95
CA GLN A 27 -2.61 8.96 -26.57
C GLN A 27 -1.49 8.31 -25.75
N ASP A 28 -0.99 8.95 -24.70
CA ASP A 28 0.04 8.35 -23.84
C ASP A 28 -0.65 7.82 -22.58
N GLY A 29 -0.93 6.51 -22.59
CA GLY A 29 -1.54 5.78 -21.47
C GLY A 29 -0.85 6.02 -20.12
N ILE A 30 -1.39 5.45 -19.05
CA ILE A 30 -0.86 5.68 -17.70
C ILE A 30 0.15 4.59 -17.31
N THR A 31 1.19 4.99 -16.60
CA THR A 31 2.14 4.05 -15.98
C THR A 31 1.83 3.89 -14.50
N VAL A 32 1.57 2.66 -14.08
CA VAL A 32 1.25 2.30 -12.70
C VAL A 32 2.42 1.53 -12.12
N TYR A 33 3.05 2.09 -11.09
CA TYR A 33 4.02 1.38 -10.26
C TYR A 33 3.24 0.54 -9.26
N ASN A 34 3.33 -0.77 -9.44
CA ASN A 34 2.52 -1.76 -8.75
C ASN A 34 3.38 -2.60 -7.79
N ALA A 35 3.23 -2.31 -6.51
CA ALA A 35 3.72 -3.12 -5.38
C ALA A 35 2.62 -3.99 -4.75
N GLN A 36 1.50 -4.19 -5.44
CA GLN A 36 0.39 -5.07 -5.03
C GLN A 36 0.40 -6.38 -5.83
N HIS A 37 -0.31 -7.41 -5.35
CA HIS A 37 -0.53 -8.67 -6.07
C HIS A 37 -0.88 -8.44 -7.54
N ALA A 38 -0.02 -8.95 -8.42
CA ALA A 38 -0.08 -8.65 -9.85
C ALA A 38 -1.40 -9.05 -10.51
N SER A 39 -2.03 -10.14 -10.08
CA SER A 39 -3.33 -10.57 -10.61
C SER A 39 -4.44 -9.57 -10.31
N LEU A 40 -4.45 -9.02 -9.09
CA LEU A 40 -5.45 -8.04 -8.68
C LEU A 40 -5.31 -6.74 -9.48
N THR A 41 -4.10 -6.21 -9.59
CA THR A 41 -3.87 -4.96 -10.32
C THR A 41 -4.01 -5.12 -11.83
N GLN A 42 -3.75 -6.32 -12.37
CA GLN A 42 -4.04 -6.61 -13.77
C GLN A 42 -5.55 -6.54 -14.02
N ALA A 43 -6.36 -7.18 -13.16
CA ALA A 43 -7.82 -7.11 -13.28
C ALA A 43 -8.33 -5.66 -13.18
N TRP A 44 -7.76 -4.83 -12.31
CA TRP A 44 -8.07 -3.40 -12.25
C TRP A 44 -7.66 -2.64 -13.51
N ALA A 45 -6.45 -2.88 -14.02
CA ALA A 45 -5.95 -2.27 -15.24
C ALA A 45 -6.81 -2.64 -16.46
N ASP A 46 -7.19 -3.90 -16.58
CA ASP A 46 -8.05 -4.41 -17.66
C ASP A 46 -9.45 -3.80 -17.58
N GLY A 47 -10.04 -3.76 -16.38
CA GLY A 47 -11.34 -3.13 -16.14
C GLY A 47 -11.34 -1.64 -16.47
N PHE A 48 -10.34 -0.90 -15.98
CA PHE A 48 -10.17 0.52 -16.29
C PHE A 48 -9.96 0.77 -17.79
N THR A 49 -9.12 -0.05 -18.45
CA THR A 49 -8.86 0.08 -19.89
C THR A 49 -10.14 -0.22 -20.69
N LYS A 50 -10.92 -1.22 -20.29
CA LYS A 50 -12.19 -1.57 -20.93
C LYS A 50 -13.23 -0.45 -20.82
N GLU A 51 -13.28 0.23 -19.67
CA GLU A 51 -14.25 1.29 -19.40
C GLU A 51 -13.86 2.62 -20.09
N THR A 52 -12.57 2.93 -20.15
CA THR A 52 -12.09 4.27 -20.55
C THR A 52 -11.37 4.31 -21.90
N GLY A 53 -10.94 3.16 -22.41
CA GLY A 53 -10.03 3.07 -23.56
C GLY A 53 -8.58 3.46 -23.26
N ILE A 54 -8.25 3.90 -22.03
CA ILE A 54 -6.91 4.33 -21.65
C ILE A 54 -6.03 3.12 -21.34
N LYS A 55 -4.93 2.96 -22.09
CA LYS A 55 -3.96 1.89 -21.84
C LYS A 55 -3.25 2.08 -20.49
N VAL A 56 -3.12 0.99 -19.73
CA VAL A 56 -2.37 0.95 -18.47
C VAL A 56 -1.11 0.11 -18.63
N THR A 57 0.05 0.68 -18.28
CA THR A 57 1.32 -0.04 -18.20
C THR A 57 1.66 -0.32 -16.74
N LEU A 58 1.68 -1.60 -16.34
CA LEU A 58 2.01 -2.01 -14.97
C LEU A 58 3.50 -2.31 -14.84
N ARG A 59 4.21 -1.55 -13.99
CA ARG A 59 5.56 -1.88 -13.54
C ARG A 59 5.49 -2.58 -12.19
N LYS A 60 5.99 -3.82 -12.12
CA LYS A 60 5.93 -4.64 -10.90
C LYS A 60 7.21 -4.48 -10.08
N GLY A 61 7.09 -4.51 -8.77
CA GLY A 61 8.21 -4.50 -7.82
C GLY A 61 7.70 -4.62 -6.39
N SER A 62 8.59 -4.65 -5.40
CA SER A 62 8.17 -4.64 -3.98
C SER A 62 7.85 -3.24 -3.46
N ASP A 63 7.11 -3.13 -2.34
CA ASP A 63 6.76 -1.85 -1.68
C ASP A 63 7.98 -0.95 -1.50
N THR A 64 9.05 -1.51 -0.91
CA THR A 64 10.29 -0.79 -0.61
C THR A 64 11.08 -0.44 -1.86
N GLU A 65 11.16 -1.37 -2.82
CA GLU A 65 11.89 -1.15 -4.08
C GLU A 65 11.26 -0.01 -4.87
N LEU A 66 9.96 -0.09 -5.16
CA LEU A 66 9.28 0.92 -5.97
C LEU A 66 9.20 2.27 -5.26
N ALA A 67 9.02 2.32 -3.94
CA ALA A 67 9.04 3.57 -3.20
C ALA A 67 10.41 4.26 -3.26
N ASN A 68 11.50 3.52 -3.03
CA ASN A 68 12.85 4.06 -3.17
C ASN A 68 13.14 4.49 -4.61
N GLN A 69 12.66 3.72 -5.59
CA GLN A 69 12.82 4.04 -6.99
C GLN A 69 12.10 5.36 -7.35
N ILE A 70 10.86 5.57 -6.88
CA ILE A 70 10.14 6.84 -7.07
C ILE A 70 10.91 7.99 -6.42
N VAL A 71 11.43 7.79 -5.20
CA VAL A 71 12.24 8.81 -4.52
C VAL A 71 13.51 9.16 -5.31
N GLN A 72 14.20 8.16 -5.86
CA GLN A 72 15.40 8.36 -6.68
C GLN A 72 15.08 9.05 -8.01
N GLU A 73 13.97 8.70 -8.65
CA GLU A 73 13.51 9.31 -9.89
C GLU A 73 13.01 10.75 -9.69
N GLY A 74 12.47 11.05 -8.51
CA GLY A 74 11.93 12.37 -8.16
C GLY A 74 10.87 12.85 -9.15
N ALA A 75 10.99 14.11 -9.58
CA ALA A 75 10.08 14.70 -10.57
C ALA A 75 10.16 14.05 -11.96
N ALA A 76 11.21 13.27 -12.24
CA ALA A 76 11.37 12.55 -13.51
C ALA A 76 10.72 11.16 -13.50
N SER A 77 10.10 10.73 -12.39
CA SER A 77 9.47 9.41 -12.31
C SER A 77 8.44 9.20 -13.42
N PRO A 78 8.52 8.12 -14.20
CA PRO A 78 7.54 7.80 -15.22
C PRO A 78 6.22 7.31 -14.62
N ALA A 79 6.17 7.02 -13.32
CA ALA A 79 4.92 6.67 -12.66
C ALA A 79 3.92 7.83 -12.80
N ASP A 80 2.68 7.50 -13.13
CA ASP A 80 1.52 8.37 -12.94
C ASP A 80 0.80 8.00 -11.63
N VAL A 81 0.81 6.72 -11.28
CA VAL A 81 0.13 6.15 -10.11
C VAL A 81 1.06 5.19 -9.39
N PHE A 82 1.14 5.31 -8.06
CA PHE A 82 1.76 4.31 -7.19
C PHE A 82 0.69 3.54 -6.41
N VAL A 83 0.73 2.21 -6.51
CA VAL A 83 -0.16 1.27 -5.80
C VAL A 83 0.71 0.36 -4.95
N THR A 84 0.40 0.25 -3.66
CA THR A 84 1.19 -0.59 -2.75
C THR A 84 0.34 -1.21 -1.67
N GLU A 85 0.85 -2.28 -1.07
CA GLU A 85 0.12 -3.01 -0.05
C GLU A 85 0.16 -2.28 1.30
N ASN A 86 1.28 -1.63 1.61
CA ASN A 86 1.58 -1.19 2.97
C ASN A 86 1.89 0.32 3.08
N SER A 87 1.44 0.95 4.17
CA SER A 87 1.59 2.39 4.39
C SER A 87 3.04 2.92 4.48
N PRO A 88 4.07 2.18 4.97
CA PRO A 88 5.41 2.72 5.08
C PRO A 88 6.00 3.22 3.75
N ALA A 89 5.73 2.51 2.65
CA ALA A 89 6.14 2.91 1.30
C ALA A 89 5.45 4.21 0.86
N MET A 90 4.15 4.37 1.14
CA MET A 90 3.43 5.61 0.86
C MET A 90 3.99 6.79 1.65
N VAL A 91 4.24 6.60 2.95
CA VAL A 91 4.82 7.64 3.82
C VAL A 91 6.21 8.07 3.34
N LEU A 92 7.03 7.13 2.84
CA LEU A 92 8.34 7.45 2.29
C LEU A 92 8.25 8.41 1.11
N VAL A 93 7.39 8.10 0.12
CA VAL A 93 7.21 8.92 -1.08
C VAL A 93 6.52 10.25 -0.75
N GLU A 94 5.57 10.24 0.18
CA GLU A 94 4.91 11.44 0.68
C GLU A 94 5.90 12.41 1.35
N LYS A 95 6.78 11.91 2.22
CA LYS A 95 7.81 12.73 2.89
C LYS A 95 8.80 13.34 1.90
N ALA A 96 9.02 12.69 0.76
CA ALA A 96 9.80 13.24 -0.34
C ALA A 96 9.04 14.30 -1.17
N GLY A 97 7.75 14.54 -0.87
CA GLY A 97 6.94 15.55 -1.54
C GLY A 97 6.47 15.17 -2.95
N LEU A 98 6.56 13.89 -3.32
CA LEU A 98 6.39 13.42 -4.70
C LEU A 98 4.96 13.04 -5.08
N PHE A 99 4.01 13.14 -4.15
CA PHE A 99 2.59 12.94 -4.42
C PHE A 99 1.87 14.26 -4.69
N ALA A 100 1.03 14.27 -5.72
CA ALA A 100 0.06 15.33 -5.95
C ALA A 100 -1.06 15.29 -4.90
N GLN A 101 -1.76 16.41 -4.75
CA GLN A 101 -2.95 16.49 -3.91
C GLN A 101 -4.10 15.73 -4.58
N LEU A 102 -4.81 14.89 -3.82
CA LEU A 102 -6.03 14.27 -4.33
C LEU A 102 -7.24 15.22 -4.22
N PRO A 103 -8.14 15.19 -5.22
CA PRO A 103 -9.41 15.91 -5.15
C PRO A 103 -10.26 15.48 -3.95
N LYS A 104 -11.01 16.43 -3.38
CA LYS A 104 -11.83 16.20 -2.17
C LYS A 104 -12.95 15.19 -2.39
N ASP A 105 -13.59 15.22 -3.57
CA ASP A 105 -14.62 14.26 -3.99
C ASP A 105 -14.10 12.81 -4.04
N ILE A 106 -12.81 12.61 -4.31
CA ILE A 106 -12.16 11.29 -4.23
C ILE A 106 -11.84 10.92 -2.78
N LEU A 107 -11.27 11.86 -2.02
CA LEU A 107 -10.88 11.61 -0.62
C LEU A 107 -12.08 11.31 0.29
N ASP A 108 -13.22 11.95 0.06
CA ASP A 108 -14.41 11.81 0.91
C ASP A 108 -15.17 10.49 0.67
N GLN A 109 -14.85 9.75 -0.40
CA GLN A 109 -15.35 8.38 -0.58
C GLN A 109 -14.76 7.40 0.45
N VAL A 110 -13.66 7.78 1.10
CA VAL A 110 -12.95 6.95 2.08
C VAL A 110 -13.07 7.58 3.47
N PRO A 111 -13.58 6.83 4.48
CA PRO A 111 -13.67 7.31 5.85
C PRO A 111 -12.32 7.85 6.36
N ALA A 112 -12.34 8.96 7.11
CA ALA A 112 -11.13 9.67 7.54
C ALA A 112 -10.09 8.76 8.23
N ARG A 113 -10.54 7.75 8.98
CA ARG A 113 -9.68 6.76 9.65
C ARG A 113 -8.86 5.86 8.70
N PHE A 114 -9.16 5.86 7.41
CA PHE A 114 -8.51 5.06 6.37
C PHE A 114 -7.76 5.91 5.34
N ARG A 115 -7.55 7.20 5.62
CA ARG A 115 -6.77 8.12 4.79
C ARG A 115 -5.83 8.97 5.65
N PRO A 116 -4.64 9.36 5.12
CA PRO A 116 -3.76 10.30 5.81
C PRO A 116 -4.42 11.68 5.95
N ALA A 117 -4.04 12.43 6.98
CA ALA A 117 -4.48 13.81 7.17
C ALA A 117 -4.02 14.75 6.03
N SER A 118 -2.95 14.41 5.33
CA SER A 118 -2.43 15.19 4.19
C SER A 118 -3.33 15.17 2.96
N GLY A 119 -4.16 14.14 2.79
CA GLY A 119 -4.96 13.93 1.58
C GLY A 119 -4.15 13.70 0.29
N ARG A 120 -2.87 13.30 0.39
CA ARG A 120 -2.03 13.03 -0.80
C ARG A 120 -2.17 11.62 -1.37
N TRP A 121 -2.76 10.72 -0.61
CA TRP A 121 -3.01 9.33 -0.96
C TRP A 121 -4.24 8.82 -0.20
N THR A 122 -4.82 7.69 -0.59
CA THR A 122 -6.00 7.13 0.07
C THR A 122 -5.96 5.59 0.15
N GLY A 123 -6.87 5.00 0.92
CA GLY A 123 -7.04 3.56 1.07
C GLY A 123 -8.07 3.00 0.09
N VAL A 124 -7.80 1.83 -0.51
CA VAL A 124 -8.72 1.13 -1.45
C VAL A 124 -9.14 -0.27 -1.00
N ALA A 125 -8.40 -0.87 -0.08
CA ALA A 125 -8.76 -2.14 0.54
C ALA A 125 -8.46 -2.07 2.03
N ALA A 126 -8.75 -3.10 2.82
CA ALA A 126 -8.34 -3.15 4.22
C ALA A 126 -7.99 -4.57 4.65
N ARG A 127 -7.03 -4.69 5.56
CA ARG A 127 -6.41 -5.92 6.03
C ARG A 127 -6.43 -6.00 7.54
N SER A 128 -6.79 -7.17 8.05
CA SER A 128 -6.70 -7.46 9.47
C SER A 128 -5.41 -8.15 9.83
N THR A 129 -4.72 -7.60 10.82
CA THR A 129 -3.70 -8.31 11.59
C THR A 129 -4.39 -9.32 12.49
N VAL A 130 -3.96 -10.57 12.40
CA VAL A 130 -4.51 -11.69 13.15
C VAL A 130 -3.40 -12.49 13.79
N PHE A 131 -3.76 -13.26 14.81
CA PHE A 131 -2.96 -14.37 15.27
C PHE A 131 -3.51 -15.65 14.65
N ALA A 132 -2.81 -16.16 13.63
CA ALA A 132 -3.10 -17.45 13.03
C ALA A 132 -2.56 -18.53 13.95
N TYR A 133 -3.39 -19.45 14.44
CA TYR A 133 -3.00 -20.41 15.48
C TYR A 133 -3.32 -21.84 15.09
N ASP A 134 -2.57 -22.79 15.64
CA ASP A 134 -2.83 -24.22 15.46
C ASP A 134 -4.00 -24.63 16.38
N LYS A 135 -5.16 -24.93 15.77
CA LYS A 135 -6.40 -25.31 16.49
C LYS A 135 -6.24 -26.59 17.30
N ARG A 136 -5.23 -27.40 17.00
CA ARG A 136 -4.94 -28.64 17.73
C ARG A 136 -4.18 -28.37 19.04
N LYS A 137 -3.51 -27.22 19.14
CA LYS A 137 -2.64 -26.87 20.28
C LYS A 137 -3.21 -25.76 21.17
N LEU A 138 -3.95 -24.82 20.58
CA LEU A 138 -4.52 -23.69 21.31
C LEU A 138 -6.04 -23.69 21.20
N LYS A 139 -6.71 -23.55 22.35
CA LYS A 139 -8.15 -23.32 22.43
C LYS A 139 -8.42 -21.82 22.52
N GLU A 140 -9.68 -21.42 22.30
CA GLU A 140 -10.06 -20.00 22.34
C GLU A 140 -9.69 -19.30 23.65
N ALA A 141 -9.78 -20.01 24.78
CA ALA A 141 -9.40 -19.50 26.09
C ALA A 141 -7.89 -19.26 26.28
N ASP A 142 -7.05 -19.91 25.46
CA ASP A 142 -5.59 -19.78 25.52
C ASP A 142 -5.08 -18.61 24.66
N LEU A 143 -5.93 -18.07 23.79
CA LEU A 143 -5.54 -17.06 22.81
C LEU A 143 -5.17 -15.73 23.49
N PRO A 144 -4.18 -15.02 22.97
CA PRO A 144 -3.77 -13.74 23.53
C PRO A 144 -4.91 -12.73 23.36
N GLY A 145 -5.25 -11.99 24.42
CA GLY A 145 -6.28 -10.95 24.35
C GLY A 145 -5.85 -9.76 23.50
N SER A 146 -4.55 -9.53 23.39
CA SER A 146 -3.95 -8.53 22.52
C SER A 146 -2.63 -8.99 21.91
N MET A 147 -2.19 -8.34 20.84
CA MET A 147 -0.86 -8.58 20.28
C MET A 147 0.26 -8.27 21.29
N LEU A 148 0.02 -7.35 22.24
CA LEU A 148 1.01 -7.01 23.27
C LEU A 148 1.28 -8.18 24.22
N ASP A 149 0.27 -9.02 24.47
CA ASP A 149 0.38 -10.18 25.37
C ASP A 149 1.44 -11.18 24.88
N LEU A 150 1.76 -11.18 23.57
CA LEU A 150 2.82 -12.02 22.98
C LEU A 150 4.23 -11.68 23.50
N ALA A 151 4.39 -10.55 24.19
CA ALA A 151 5.61 -10.20 24.92
C ALA A 151 5.75 -10.95 26.26
N ASP A 152 4.69 -11.56 26.77
CA ASP A 152 4.73 -12.30 28.03
C ASP A 152 5.61 -13.55 27.92
N ALA A 153 6.28 -13.91 29.01
CA ALA A 153 7.13 -15.11 29.09
C ALA A 153 6.37 -16.40 28.73
N LYS A 154 5.05 -16.46 28.98
CA LYS A 154 4.20 -17.61 28.61
C LYS A 154 4.13 -17.86 27.10
N TRP A 155 4.48 -16.88 26.27
CA TRP A 155 4.48 -16.99 24.81
C TRP A 155 5.88 -17.24 24.22
N LYS A 156 6.92 -17.31 25.05
CA LYS A 156 8.29 -17.52 24.59
C LYS A 156 8.42 -18.83 23.81
N GLY A 157 8.89 -18.74 22.57
CA GLY A 157 9.09 -19.87 21.65
C GLY A 157 7.80 -20.44 21.04
N ARG A 158 6.63 -19.85 21.35
CA ARG A 158 5.32 -20.39 20.93
C ARG A 158 4.75 -19.69 19.71
N TRP A 159 5.31 -18.56 19.29
CA TRP A 159 4.79 -17.81 18.16
C TRP A 159 5.84 -17.33 17.18
N ALA A 160 5.38 -17.02 15.97
CA ALA A 160 6.21 -16.57 14.87
C ALA A 160 5.70 -15.28 14.21
N ALA A 161 6.56 -14.63 13.44
CA ALA A 161 6.17 -13.56 12.53
C ALA A 161 7.15 -13.50 11.34
N SER A 162 6.94 -12.52 10.46
CA SER A 162 7.89 -12.19 9.39
C SER A 162 8.51 -10.81 9.55
N PRO A 163 9.53 -10.63 10.41
CA PRO A 163 9.97 -9.31 10.85
C PRO A 163 10.52 -8.40 9.75
N SER A 164 11.10 -9.00 8.70
CA SER A 164 11.73 -8.26 7.59
C SER A 164 10.76 -7.87 6.48
N GLY A 165 9.51 -8.35 6.49
CA GLY A 165 8.53 -8.07 5.45
C GLY A 165 7.79 -6.74 5.64
N ALA A 166 7.39 -6.12 4.53
CA ALA A 166 6.63 -4.85 4.52
C ALA A 166 5.33 -4.93 5.35
N ASP A 167 4.65 -6.08 5.33
CA ASP A 167 3.46 -6.33 6.14
C ASP A 167 3.73 -6.19 7.64
N PHE A 168 4.84 -6.74 8.12
CA PHE A 168 5.20 -6.64 9.52
C PHE A 168 5.60 -5.22 9.90
N GLN A 169 6.29 -4.50 9.00
CA GLN A 169 6.57 -3.08 9.19
C GLN A 169 5.28 -2.25 9.30
N ALA A 170 4.25 -2.56 8.53
CA ALA A 170 2.94 -1.91 8.65
C ALA A 170 2.23 -2.24 9.97
N ILE A 171 2.33 -3.49 10.45
CA ILE A 171 1.81 -3.89 11.78
C ILE A 171 2.50 -3.10 12.89
N VAL A 172 3.83 -2.99 12.84
CA VAL A 172 4.63 -2.22 13.81
C VAL A 172 4.31 -0.72 13.71
N GLY A 173 4.16 -0.18 12.49
CA GLY A 173 3.75 1.20 12.29
C GLY A 173 2.37 1.50 12.88
N ALA A 174 1.42 0.57 12.75
CA ALA A 174 0.12 0.67 13.40
C ALA A 174 0.26 0.62 14.93
N LEU A 175 1.07 -0.28 15.48
CA LEU A 175 1.33 -0.35 16.92
C LEU A 175 1.92 0.96 17.44
N LEU A 176 2.88 1.53 16.71
CA LEU A 176 3.53 2.80 17.03
C LEU A 176 2.53 3.95 17.14
N VAL A 177 1.65 4.09 16.14
CA VAL A 177 0.62 5.16 16.14
C VAL A 177 -0.37 5.00 17.29
N LEU A 178 -0.67 3.77 17.71
CA LEU A 178 -1.75 3.49 18.66
C LEU A 178 -1.28 3.38 20.11
N LYS A 179 -0.03 3.01 20.33
CA LYS A 179 0.55 2.72 21.65
C LYS A 179 1.76 3.58 21.98
N GLY A 180 2.29 4.32 21.01
CA GLY A 180 3.48 5.14 21.17
C GLY A 180 4.78 4.35 21.10
N GLU A 181 5.87 5.11 21.00
CA GLU A 181 7.22 4.59 20.82
C GLU A 181 7.71 3.72 21.99
N PRO A 182 7.54 4.09 23.28
CA PRO A 182 8.05 3.29 24.39
C PRO A 182 7.45 1.87 24.42
N THR A 183 6.13 1.76 24.24
CA THR A 183 5.44 0.46 24.22
C THR A 183 5.84 -0.37 23.01
N THR A 184 5.96 0.26 21.83
CA THR A 184 6.33 -0.43 20.59
C THR A 184 7.76 -0.97 20.66
N ALA A 185 8.70 -0.15 21.13
CA ALA A 185 10.09 -0.55 21.30
C ALA A 185 10.23 -1.69 22.33
N GLY A 186 9.51 -1.60 23.45
CA GLY A 186 9.44 -2.66 24.45
C GLY A 186 8.91 -3.99 23.88
N TRP A 187 7.83 -3.93 23.11
CA TRP A 187 7.24 -5.10 22.47
C TRP A 187 8.18 -5.75 21.45
N LEU A 188 8.87 -4.96 20.62
CA LEU A 188 9.87 -5.46 19.67
C LEU A 188 11.07 -6.10 20.37
N LYS A 189 11.52 -5.53 21.51
CA LYS A 189 12.60 -6.12 22.31
C LYS A 189 12.18 -7.47 22.88
N ALA A 190 10.95 -7.59 23.39
CA ALA A 190 10.41 -8.86 23.87
C ALA A 190 10.24 -9.89 22.74
N MET A 191 9.74 -9.45 21.58
CA MET A 191 9.60 -10.29 20.39
C MET A 191 10.92 -10.95 19.97
N LYS A 192 12.04 -10.21 20.03
CA LYS A 192 13.37 -10.77 19.72
C LYS A 192 13.71 -12.00 20.57
N ALA A 193 13.22 -12.07 21.81
CA ALA A 193 13.45 -13.18 22.72
C ALA A 193 12.34 -14.25 22.68
N ASN A 194 11.13 -13.87 22.27
CA ASN A 194 9.93 -14.70 22.41
C ASN A 194 9.45 -15.33 21.10
N SER A 195 9.84 -14.82 19.93
CA SER A 195 9.30 -15.24 18.65
C SER A 195 10.32 -15.94 17.75
N SER A 196 9.82 -16.75 16.83
CA SER A 196 10.58 -17.31 15.71
C SER A 196 10.37 -16.46 14.45
N ALA A 197 11.45 -16.16 13.74
CA ALA A 197 11.39 -15.39 12.50
C ALA A 197 11.24 -16.31 11.29
N TYR A 198 10.21 -16.09 10.48
CA TYR A 198 10.01 -16.75 9.19
C TYR A 198 10.01 -15.73 8.05
N ARG A 199 10.40 -16.16 6.85
CA ARG A 199 10.44 -15.28 5.68
C ARG A 199 9.13 -15.39 4.88
N GLY A 200 8.18 -14.51 5.18
CA GLY A 200 6.85 -14.42 4.55
C GLY A 200 5.72 -14.91 5.46
N ASN A 201 4.57 -14.22 5.39
CA ASN A 201 3.37 -14.60 6.14
C ASN A 201 2.87 -16.01 5.80
N SER A 202 2.90 -16.41 4.53
CA SER A 202 2.52 -17.77 4.12
C SER A 202 3.41 -18.84 4.75
N VAL A 203 4.72 -18.57 4.89
CA VAL A 203 5.67 -19.52 5.48
C VAL A 203 5.43 -19.63 6.98
N ALA A 204 5.22 -18.50 7.67
CA ALA A 204 4.86 -18.50 9.08
C ALA A 204 3.55 -19.26 9.33
N MET A 205 2.52 -19.05 8.50
CA MET A 205 1.25 -19.78 8.58
C MET A 205 1.42 -21.28 8.32
N LYS A 206 2.25 -21.67 7.33
CA LYS A 206 2.56 -23.07 7.05
C LYS A 206 3.23 -23.75 8.26
N ALA A 207 4.14 -23.07 8.94
CA ALA A 207 4.77 -23.57 10.16
C ALA A 207 3.75 -23.79 11.29
N VAL A 208 2.76 -22.90 11.42
CA VAL A 208 1.62 -23.10 12.34
C VAL A 208 0.82 -24.33 11.94
N ASN A 209 0.47 -24.46 10.66
CA ASN A 209 -0.31 -25.60 10.16
C ASN A 209 0.39 -26.96 10.35
N ALA A 210 1.72 -26.97 10.19
CA ALA A 210 2.59 -28.12 10.46
C ALA A 210 2.74 -28.42 11.96
N GLY A 211 2.39 -27.47 12.84
CA GLY A 211 2.57 -27.58 14.28
C GLY A 211 4.01 -27.33 14.73
N GLU A 212 4.84 -26.65 13.94
CA GLU A 212 6.20 -26.24 14.35
C GLU A 212 6.15 -25.12 15.39
N VAL A 213 5.18 -24.22 15.26
CA VAL A 213 4.90 -23.13 16.20
C VAL A 213 3.40 -23.09 16.51
N GLU A 214 3.00 -22.58 17.66
CA GLU A 214 1.58 -22.61 18.07
C GLU A 214 0.76 -21.49 17.44
N GLY A 215 1.40 -20.40 17.03
CA GLY A 215 0.74 -19.38 16.21
C GLY A 215 1.68 -18.39 15.54
N ALA A 216 1.13 -17.52 14.70
CA ALA A 216 1.87 -16.52 13.96
C ALA A 216 1.07 -15.23 13.82
N VAL A 217 1.76 -14.09 13.97
CA VAL A 217 1.20 -12.77 13.63
C VAL A 217 1.33 -12.55 12.14
N ILE A 218 0.20 -12.49 11.45
CA ILE A 218 0.12 -12.32 9.98
C ILE A 218 -1.04 -11.41 9.59
N TYR A 219 -1.12 -11.07 8.30
CA TYR A 219 -2.38 -10.59 7.73
C TYR A 219 -3.34 -11.74 7.40
N HIS A 220 -4.63 -11.55 7.71
CA HIS A 220 -5.68 -12.57 7.58
C HIS A 220 -5.85 -13.14 6.16
N TYR A 221 -5.62 -12.35 5.10
CA TYR A 221 -5.93 -12.78 3.74
C TYR A 221 -5.01 -13.90 3.23
N TYR A 222 -3.85 -14.12 3.85
CA TYR A 222 -2.99 -15.26 3.50
C TYR A 222 -3.68 -16.60 3.79
N TYR A 223 -4.48 -16.67 4.86
CA TYR A 223 -5.31 -17.82 5.17
C TYR A 223 -6.40 -18.02 4.10
N PHE A 224 -7.16 -16.98 3.79
CA PHE A 224 -8.22 -17.06 2.78
C PHE A 224 -7.65 -17.35 1.39
N GLY A 225 -6.49 -16.81 1.05
CA GLY A 225 -5.82 -17.05 -0.23
C GLY A 225 -5.30 -18.49 -0.37
N ASP A 226 -4.91 -19.14 0.73
CA ASP A 226 -4.57 -20.57 0.73
C ASP A 226 -5.84 -21.45 0.67
N GLN A 227 -6.86 -21.13 1.48
CA GLN A 227 -8.16 -21.83 1.50
C GLN A 227 -8.89 -21.78 0.15
N ALA A 228 -8.83 -20.66 -0.56
CA ALA A 228 -9.43 -20.52 -1.89
C ALA A 228 -8.71 -21.34 -2.98
N LYS A 229 -7.52 -21.88 -2.67
CA LYS A 229 -6.75 -22.75 -3.56
C LYS A 229 -6.88 -24.20 -3.12
N THR A 230 -5.93 -24.69 -2.32
CA THR A 230 -5.88 -26.08 -1.86
C THR A 230 -6.18 -26.22 -0.38
N GLY A 231 -6.03 -25.14 0.41
CA GLY A 231 -6.10 -25.18 1.88
C GLY A 231 -4.99 -25.99 2.55
N GLU A 232 -4.02 -26.50 1.79
CA GLU A 232 -2.99 -27.42 2.28
C GLU A 232 -2.14 -26.82 3.40
N ASN A 233 -1.92 -25.50 3.36
CA ASN A 233 -1.10 -24.80 4.35
C ASN A 233 -1.91 -24.17 5.49
N SER A 234 -3.22 -24.44 5.57
CA SER A 234 -4.11 -23.78 6.53
C SER A 234 -5.22 -24.65 7.13
N GLY A 235 -5.29 -25.94 6.80
CA GLY A 235 -6.32 -26.85 7.32
C GLY A 235 -6.42 -26.90 8.85
N ASN A 236 -5.29 -26.88 9.54
CA ASN A 236 -5.22 -26.89 11.01
C ASN A 236 -5.21 -25.48 11.63
N VAL A 237 -5.23 -24.44 10.79
CA VAL A 237 -5.11 -23.05 11.25
C VAL A 237 -6.50 -22.48 11.59
N GLY A 238 -6.56 -21.77 12.70
CA GLY A 238 -7.64 -20.87 13.09
C GLY A 238 -7.16 -19.42 13.07
N LEU A 239 -8.08 -18.47 12.92
CA LEU A 239 -7.76 -17.04 12.94
C LEU A 239 -8.31 -16.38 14.18
N HIS A 240 -7.42 -15.85 15.03
CA HIS A 240 -7.79 -15.00 16.13
C HIS A 240 -7.67 -13.52 15.73
N TYR A 241 -8.82 -12.85 15.71
CA TYR A 241 -8.89 -11.41 15.47
C TYR A 241 -8.85 -10.67 16.81
N PHE A 242 -7.92 -9.74 16.95
CA PHE A 242 -7.81 -8.86 18.12
C PHE A 242 -8.96 -7.83 18.13
N ARG A 243 -10.17 -8.26 18.51
CA ARG A 243 -11.39 -7.45 18.52
C ARG A 243 -11.27 -6.26 19.48
N GLY A 244 -10.90 -5.07 18.99
CA GLY A 244 -10.93 -3.80 19.72
C GLY A 244 -9.85 -3.58 20.79
N ARG A 245 -8.88 -4.49 20.97
CA ARG A 245 -7.86 -4.41 22.05
C ARG A 245 -6.47 -3.92 21.58
N ILE A 246 -6.39 -3.50 20.33
CA ILE A 246 -5.54 -2.38 19.91
C ILE A 246 -6.53 -1.22 19.74
N PRO A 247 -6.46 -0.10 20.49
CA PRO A 247 -7.60 0.82 20.62
C PRO A 247 -8.09 1.27 19.24
N ALA A 248 -9.31 0.88 18.92
CA ALA A 248 -10.18 1.56 17.99
C ALA A 248 -11.50 1.77 18.75
N PRO A 249 -12.20 2.90 18.56
CA PRO A 249 -13.51 3.10 19.16
C PRO A 249 -14.43 1.94 18.76
N SER A 250 -15.19 1.46 19.75
CA SER A 250 -16.12 0.34 19.67
C SER A 250 -16.93 0.31 18.38
N SER A 251 -17.05 -0.89 17.78
CA SER A 251 -17.92 -1.30 16.66
C SER A 251 -17.34 -1.32 15.23
N ALA A 252 -16.17 -1.94 14.99
CA ALA A 252 -15.80 -2.38 13.64
C ALA A 252 -14.82 -3.58 13.64
N PRO A 253 -14.92 -4.52 12.67
CA PRO A 253 -13.91 -5.56 12.47
C PRO A 253 -12.53 -4.93 12.18
N PRO A 254 -11.42 -5.61 12.52
CA PRO A 254 -10.10 -4.99 12.59
C PRO A 254 -9.49 -4.87 11.19
N ALA A 255 -10.07 -4.11 10.26
CA ALA A 255 -9.51 -3.94 8.93
C ALA A 255 -8.73 -2.61 8.88
N ARG A 256 -7.43 -2.63 8.58
CA ARG A 256 -6.59 -1.44 8.32
C ARG A 256 -6.17 -1.39 6.86
N ALA A 257 -6.29 -0.21 6.28
CA ALA A 257 -6.30 0.01 4.84
C ALA A 257 -5.06 -0.54 4.08
N CYS A 258 -5.30 -1.04 2.86
CA CYS A 258 -4.37 -1.21 1.76
C CYS A 258 -4.54 0.01 0.84
N TRP A 259 -3.44 0.56 0.35
CA TRP A 259 -3.37 1.97 -0.08
C TRP A 259 -3.14 2.11 -1.59
N SER A 260 -3.93 2.97 -2.23
CA SER A 260 -3.88 3.27 -3.67
C SER A 260 -4.77 4.48 -3.96
N PRO A 261 -4.64 5.19 -5.08
CA PRO A 261 -3.43 5.66 -5.72
C PRO A 261 -3.03 7.03 -5.17
N ALA A 262 -1.76 7.39 -5.30
CA ALA A 262 -1.35 8.79 -5.32
C ALA A 262 -0.95 9.13 -6.75
N SER A 263 -1.48 10.23 -7.28
CA SER A 263 -1.00 10.73 -8.57
C SER A 263 0.38 11.33 -8.34
N THR A 264 1.41 10.86 -9.02
CA THR A 264 2.75 11.48 -9.00
C THR A 264 2.85 12.66 -9.97
N ARG A 265 1.82 12.87 -10.80
CA ARG A 265 1.70 14.01 -11.71
C ARG A 265 0.30 14.63 -11.66
N SER A 266 0.20 15.93 -11.88
CA SER A 266 -1.08 16.57 -12.19
C SER A 266 -1.37 16.41 -13.68
N ARG A 267 -2.27 15.49 -14.07
CA ARG A 267 -2.86 15.48 -15.42
C ARG A 267 -4.26 16.10 -15.38
N PRO A 268 -4.67 16.91 -16.37
CA PRO A 268 -6.06 17.33 -16.52
C PRO A 268 -6.98 16.10 -16.64
N ARG A 269 -8.17 16.13 -16.04
CA ARG A 269 -9.17 15.06 -16.23
C ARG A 269 -9.55 14.98 -17.72
N PRO A 270 -9.66 13.78 -18.31
CA PRO A 270 -10.38 13.62 -19.57
C PRO A 270 -11.83 14.07 -19.37
N SER A 271 -12.34 14.87 -20.30
CA SER A 271 -13.74 15.27 -20.39
C SER A 271 -14.65 14.10 -20.73
#